data_AF-A0A453MCH5-F1
#
_entry.id   AF-A0A453MCH5-F1
#
_cell.length_a   1.000
_cell.length_b   1.000
_cell.length_c   1.000
_cell.angle_alpha   90.00
_cell.angle_beta   90.00
_cell.angle_gamma   90.00
#
_symmetry.space_group_name_H-M   'P 1'
#
loop_
_entity.id
_entity.type
_entity.pdbx_description
1 polymer ?
#
loop_
_entity_poly.entity_id
_entity_poly.type
_entity_poly.pdbx_seq_one_letter_code
_entity_poly.pdbx_strand_id
1 'polypeptide(L)'
;RGYDDIPKEITEPDATKPEDWDDEEDGEWTAPTIPNPEYKGPWIQKKIKNPNFKGKWKAPLIDNPEFKDDPYIYAFDSLKHIGIELWQVKSGTLFDNILITDDPEYAKKFAEETWGKHKDAEKAAFDEAEKKRLEEESANAKTEDNDDAADEDEGKAAGASDEENKDA
;
A
#
# COMPACT_ATOMS: atom_id res chain seq x y z
N ARG A 1 44.78 -31.75 -6.15
CA ARG A 1 43.58 -32.60 -6.22
C ARG A 1 42.42 -31.71 -5.81
N GLY A 2 41.38 -31.56 -6.65
CA GLY A 2 40.24 -30.68 -6.37
C GLY A 2 39.37 -31.24 -5.26
N TYR A 3 38.47 -30.42 -4.71
CA TYR A 3 37.43 -30.84 -3.77
C TYR A 3 36.16 -31.28 -4.50
N ASP A 4 36.20 -31.30 -5.84
CA ASP A 4 35.08 -31.56 -6.75
C ASP A 4 34.59 -33.02 -6.69
N ASP A 5 35.45 -33.95 -6.24
CA ASP A 5 35.13 -35.37 -6.06
C ASP A 5 34.47 -35.68 -4.68
N ILE A 6 34.36 -34.68 -3.79
CA ILE A 6 33.77 -34.83 -2.46
C ILE A 6 32.26 -34.49 -2.55
N PRO A 7 31.34 -35.32 -2.04
CA PRO A 7 29.92 -35.01 -2.07
C PRO A 7 29.61 -33.79 -1.19
N LYS A 8 28.73 -32.91 -1.67
CA LYS A 8 28.30 -31.69 -0.98
C LYS A 8 27.59 -31.96 0.34
N GLU A 9 26.88 -33.08 0.37
CA GLU A 9 26.03 -33.49 1.47
C GLU A 9 26.37 -34.93 1.82
N ILE A 10 26.39 -35.22 3.11
CA ILE A 10 26.49 -36.57 3.68
C ILE A 10 25.22 -36.81 4.48
N THR A 11 24.73 -38.04 4.51
CA THR A 11 23.60 -38.39 5.38
C THR A 11 23.99 -38.16 6.83
N GLU A 12 23.09 -37.56 7.63
CA GLU A 12 23.30 -37.41 9.06
C GLU A 12 23.52 -38.79 9.70
N PRO A 13 24.69 -39.08 10.27
CA PRO A 13 25.03 -40.42 10.76
C PRO A 13 24.23 -40.82 12.01
N ASP A 14 23.71 -39.84 12.74
CA ASP A 14 22.99 -40.01 14.00
C ASP A 14 21.47 -39.83 13.86
N ALA A 15 20.97 -39.59 12.64
CA ALA A 15 19.53 -39.44 12.43
C ALA A 15 18.84 -40.81 12.47
N THR A 16 17.86 -40.93 13.37
CA THR A 16 17.02 -42.13 13.51
C THR A 16 15.60 -41.85 13.05
N LYS A 17 14.95 -42.85 12.44
CA LYS A 17 13.54 -42.78 12.05
C LYS A 17 12.67 -42.42 13.29
N PRO A 18 11.79 -41.41 13.20
CA PRO A 18 10.86 -41.08 14.29
C PRO A 18 9.92 -42.25 14.61
N GLU A 19 9.56 -42.42 15.89
CA GLU A 19 8.66 -43.49 16.33
C GLU A 19 7.24 -43.39 15.73
N ASP A 20 6.79 -42.18 15.41
CA ASP A 20 5.45 -41.90 14.83
C ASP A 20 5.42 -41.94 13.28
N TRP A 21 6.47 -42.42 12.60
CA TRP A 21 6.53 -42.46 11.13
C TRP A 21 5.95 -43.75 10.54
N ASP A 22 4.96 -43.64 9.66
CA ASP A 22 4.33 -44.76 8.97
C ASP A 22 4.80 -44.86 7.51
N ASP A 23 5.50 -45.94 7.14
CA ASP A 23 6.02 -46.08 5.77
C ASP A 23 4.91 -46.33 4.72
N GLU A 24 3.71 -46.79 5.12
CA GLU A 24 2.58 -47.00 4.20
C GLU A 24 1.83 -45.69 3.90
N GLU A 25 1.71 -44.78 4.87
CA GLU A 25 1.01 -43.49 4.73
C GLU A 25 1.95 -42.31 4.38
N ASP A 26 3.17 -42.28 4.93
CA ASP A 26 4.16 -41.20 4.75
C ASP A 26 5.31 -41.55 3.75
N GLY A 27 5.45 -42.83 3.37
CA GLY A 27 6.50 -43.34 2.47
C GLY A 27 7.80 -43.76 3.18
N GLU A 28 8.76 -44.36 2.47
CA GLU A 28 10.02 -44.85 3.07
C GLU A 28 10.84 -43.70 3.68
N TRP A 29 11.08 -43.76 5.00
CA TRP A 29 11.86 -42.74 5.70
C TRP A 29 13.31 -42.68 5.20
N THR A 30 13.76 -41.49 4.81
CA THR A 30 15.16 -41.22 4.45
C THR A 30 15.80 -40.26 5.45
N ALA A 31 16.97 -40.62 5.98
CA ALA A 31 17.71 -39.77 6.90
C ALA A 31 18.05 -38.41 6.25
N PRO A 32 17.90 -37.30 6.99
CA PRO A 32 18.24 -35.96 6.50
C PRO A 32 19.72 -35.89 6.10
N THR A 33 20.00 -35.08 5.09
CA THR A 33 21.38 -34.83 4.62
C THR A 33 21.94 -33.57 5.27
N ILE A 34 23.20 -33.62 5.72
CA ILE A 34 23.97 -32.48 6.23
C ILE A 34 25.07 -32.04 5.28
N PRO A 35 25.46 -30.75 5.32
CA PRO A 35 26.63 -30.27 4.58
C PRO A 35 27.90 -31.04 4.97
N ASN A 36 28.61 -31.56 3.97
CA ASN A 36 29.88 -32.25 4.20
C ASN A 36 30.98 -31.24 4.59
N PRO A 37 31.57 -31.35 5.79
CA PRO A 37 32.61 -30.42 6.25
C PRO A 37 33.90 -30.46 5.41
N GLU A 38 34.15 -31.55 4.67
CA GLU A 38 35.32 -31.68 3.80
C GLU A 38 35.09 -31.08 2.40
N TYR A 39 33.85 -30.78 2.02
CA TYR A 39 33.52 -30.18 0.74
C TYR A 39 33.85 -28.68 0.73
N LYS A 40 34.94 -28.30 0.06
CA LYS A 40 35.38 -26.89 -0.03
C LYS A 40 34.85 -26.14 -1.25
N GLY A 41 33.82 -26.68 -1.91
CA GLY A 41 33.28 -26.11 -3.13
C GLY A 41 34.05 -26.56 -4.38
N PRO A 42 33.45 -26.37 -5.56
CA PRO A 42 34.13 -26.67 -6.80
C PRO A 42 35.30 -25.70 -6.98
N TRP A 43 36.43 -26.14 -7.53
CA TRP A 43 37.54 -25.23 -7.80
C TRP A 43 37.11 -24.12 -8.76
N ILE A 44 37.31 -22.86 -8.37
CA ILE A 44 37.01 -21.68 -9.20
C ILE A 44 38.32 -21.00 -9.62
N GLN A 45 38.53 -20.86 -10.93
CA GLN A 45 39.66 -20.09 -11.47
C GLN A 45 39.56 -18.62 -11.03
N LYS A 46 40.69 -18.02 -10.63
CA LYS A 46 40.76 -16.59 -10.27
C LYS A 46 40.35 -15.72 -11.46
N LYS A 47 39.28 -14.93 -11.30
CA LYS A 47 38.85 -13.95 -12.30
C LYS A 47 39.87 -12.82 -12.37
N ILE A 48 40.45 -12.61 -13.56
CA ILE A 48 41.32 -11.45 -13.84
C ILE A 48 40.49 -10.33 -14.45
N LYS A 49 40.86 -9.07 -14.19
CA LYS A 49 40.24 -7.92 -14.89
C LYS A 49 40.59 -8.03 -16.38
N ASN A 50 39.58 -7.95 -17.24
CA ASN A 50 39.79 -7.98 -18.69
C ASN A 50 40.45 -6.65 -19.14
N PRO A 51 41.71 -6.64 -19.61
CA PRO A 51 42.39 -5.43 -20.06
C PRO A 51 41.74 -4.82 -21.32
N ASN A 52 40.95 -5.60 -22.07
CA ASN A 52 40.24 -5.17 -23.25
C ASN A 52 38.80 -4.68 -22.96
N PHE A 53 38.40 -4.54 -21.69
CA PHE A 53 37.06 -4.06 -21.34
C PHE A 53 36.94 -2.55 -21.61
N LYS A 54 36.18 -2.19 -22.66
CA LYS A 54 35.96 -0.80 -23.09
C LYS A 54 34.82 -0.08 -22.33
N GLY A 55 34.47 -0.57 -21.14
CA GLY A 55 33.27 -0.14 -20.42
C GLY A 55 32.02 -0.90 -20.87
N LYS A 56 30.90 -0.65 -20.18
CA LYS A 56 29.60 -1.18 -20.60
C LYS A 56 29.21 -0.50 -21.89
N TRP A 57 28.90 -1.28 -22.92
CA TRP A 57 28.37 -0.75 -24.16
C TRP A 57 27.11 0.08 -23.88
N LYS A 58 26.99 1.22 -24.57
CA LYS A 58 25.80 2.06 -24.58
C LYS A 58 25.44 2.32 -26.05
N ALA A 59 24.15 2.27 -26.36
CA ALA A 59 23.68 2.63 -27.69
C ALA A 59 24.04 4.10 -27.98
N PRO A 60 24.54 4.42 -29.19
CA PRO A 60 24.75 5.80 -29.60
C PRO A 60 23.40 6.51 -29.62
N LEU A 61 23.38 7.76 -29.14
CA LEU A 61 22.21 8.61 -29.31
C LEU A 61 22.19 9.06 -30.79
N ILE A 62 21.08 8.79 -31.46
CA ILE A 62 20.81 9.17 -32.85
C ILE A 62 19.63 10.15 -32.81
N ASP A 63 19.72 11.23 -33.56
CA ASP A 63 18.66 12.22 -33.64
C ASP A 63 17.38 11.58 -34.20
N ASN A 64 16.24 11.88 -33.57
CA ASN A 64 14.96 11.35 -33.98
C ASN A 64 14.46 12.11 -35.23
N PRO A 65 14.36 11.48 -36.41
CA PRO A 65 13.88 12.15 -37.63
C PRO A 65 12.42 12.60 -37.54
N GLU A 66 11.63 12.04 -36.62
CA GLU A 66 10.23 12.39 -36.40
C GLU A 66 10.03 13.55 -35.41
N PHE A 67 11.12 14.06 -34.81
CA PHE A 67 11.02 15.22 -33.92
C PHE A 67 10.57 16.46 -34.69
N LYS A 68 9.50 17.08 -34.21
CA LYS A 68 8.99 18.35 -34.73
C LYS A 68 8.74 19.28 -33.55
N ASP A 69 9.30 20.48 -33.64
CA ASP A 69 8.99 21.55 -32.70
C ASP A 69 7.66 22.20 -33.07
N ASP A 70 6.81 22.43 -32.09
CA ASP A 70 5.49 23.05 -32.27
C ASP A 70 5.34 24.25 -31.32
N PRO A 71 5.46 25.50 -31.83
CA PRO A 71 5.34 26.69 -31.02
C PRO A 71 3.89 26.98 -30.59
N TYR A 72 2.89 26.26 -31.13
CA TYR A 72 1.46 26.48 -30.88
C TYR A 72 0.83 25.43 -29.99
N ILE A 73 1.63 24.61 -29.29
CA ILE A 73 1.13 23.57 -28.38
C ILE A 73 0.18 24.09 -27.28
N TYR A 74 0.25 25.39 -26.95
CA TYR A 74 -0.62 26.04 -25.97
C TYR A 74 -1.91 26.63 -26.58
N ALA A 75 -1.98 26.79 -27.90
CA ALA A 75 -3.07 27.46 -28.58
C ALA A 75 -4.16 26.45 -28.95
N PHE A 76 -5.37 26.70 -28.43
CA PHE A 76 -6.57 25.95 -28.77
C PHE A 76 -7.52 26.82 -29.59
N ASP A 77 -8.20 26.25 -30.58
CA ASP A 77 -9.10 27.00 -31.47
C ASP A 77 -10.27 27.65 -30.70
N SER A 78 -11.08 26.84 -30.00
CA SER A 78 -12.25 27.32 -29.28
C SER A 78 -12.57 26.41 -28.10
N LEU A 79 -12.48 26.97 -26.89
CA LEU A 79 -12.90 26.34 -25.64
C LEU A 79 -14.28 26.90 -25.25
N LYS A 80 -15.29 26.03 -25.11
CA LYS A 80 -16.70 26.43 -24.89
C LYS A 80 -17.32 25.90 -23.61
N HIS A 81 -16.77 24.82 -23.07
CA HIS A 81 -17.34 24.09 -21.94
C HIS A 81 -16.29 23.94 -20.85
N ILE A 82 -16.76 23.97 -19.61
CA ILE A 82 -15.98 23.60 -18.44
C ILE A 82 -16.56 22.27 -17.96
N GLY A 83 -15.72 21.25 -17.86
CA GLY A 83 -16.09 19.94 -17.34
C GLY A 83 -15.28 19.62 -16.10
N ILE A 84 -15.94 19.10 -15.06
CA ILE A 84 -15.30 18.52 -13.89
C ILE A 84 -15.55 17.01 -13.98
N GLU A 85 -14.53 16.28 -14.44
CA GLU A 85 -14.54 14.82 -14.56
C GLU A 85 -13.48 14.26 -13.61
N LEU A 86 -13.91 13.43 -12.65
CA LEU A 86 -13.04 12.84 -11.64
C LEU A 86 -13.69 11.60 -11.01
N TRP A 87 -12.85 10.73 -10.49
CA TRP A 87 -13.24 9.60 -9.66
C TRP A 87 -12.97 9.89 -8.18
N GLN A 88 -13.96 9.68 -7.31
CA GLN A 88 -13.81 9.83 -5.86
C GLN A 88 -14.30 8.57 -5.12
N VAL A 89 -13.52 8.11 -4.14
CA VAL A 89 -13.92 7.02 -3.23
C VAL A 89 -14.75 7.56 -2.05
N LYS A 90 -14.33 8.69 -1.48
CA LYS A 90 -15.04 9.40 -0.41
C LYS A 90 -15.48 10.77 -0.91
N SER A 91 -16.75 11.10 -0.70
CA SER A 91 -17.31 12.41 -1.05
C SER A 91 -16.94 13.49 -0.02
N GLY A 92 -17.16 14.76 -0.39
CA GLY A 92 -16.94 15.92 0.50
C GLY A 92 -16.19 17.08 -0.16
N THR A 93 -15.63 16.87 -1.35
CA THR A 93 -14.94 17.93 -2.10
C THR A 93 -15.95 18.95 -2.64
N LEU A 94 -15.66 20.24 -2.41
CA LEU A 94 -16.42 21.37 -2.94
C LEU A 94 -15.55 22.13 -3.95
N PHE A 95 -16.13 22.51 -5.08
CA PHE A 95 -15.51 23.37 -6.08
C PHE A 95 -16.28 24.68 -6.14
N ASP A 96 -15.56 25.80 -6.09
CA ASP A 96 -16.13 27.14 -6.22
C ASP A 96 -15.10 28.08 -6.87
N ASN A 97 -15.51 29.29 -7.25
CA ASN A 97 -14.65 30.36 -7.76
C ASN A 97 -13.94 30.01 -9.08
N ILE A 98 -14.62 29.32 -10.00
CA ILE A 98 -14.08 28.97 -11.31
C ILE A 98 -13.95 30.24 -12.17
N LEU A 99 -12.71 30.64 -12.49
CA LEU A 99 -12.39 31.79 -13.34
C LEU A 99 -11.58 31.35 -14.57
N ILE A 100 -11.96 31.86 -15.74
CA ILE A 100 -11.17 31.76 -17.00
C ILE A 100 -10.87 33.18 -17.47
N THR A 101 -9.58 33.50 -17.62
CA THR A 101 -9.12 34.82 -18.06
C THR A 101 -7.73 34.72 -18.70
N ASP A 102 -7.39 35.71 -19.53
CA ASP A 102 -6.08 35.94 -20.14
C ASP A 102 -5.24 37.01 -19.39
N ASP A 103 -5.77 37.57 -18.31
CA ASP A 103 -5.11 38.58 -17.47
C ASP A 103 -4.66 38.00 -16.13
N PRO A 104 -3.33 37.81 -15.93
CA PRO A 104 -2.79 37.29 -14.67
C PRO A 104 -3.03 38.19 -13.45
N GLU A 105 -3.03 39.52 -13.64
CA GLU A 105 -3.23 40.46 -12.53
C GLU A 105 -4.69 40.45 -12.08
N TYR A 106 -5.63 40.37 -13.03
CA TYR A 106 -7.04 40.17 -12.72
C TYR A 106 -7.30 38.84 -12.00
N ALA A 107 -6.70 37.74 -12.47
CA ALA A 107 -6.81 36.43 -11.82
C ALA A 107 -6.31 36.47 -10.36
N LYS A 108 -5.16 37.13 -10.13
CA LYS A 108 -4.60 37.29 -8.79
C LYS A 108 -5.52 38.10 -7.88
N LYS A 109 -6.03 39.23 -8.36
CA LYS A 109 -6.98 40.06 -7.61
C LYS A 109 -8.25 39.28 -7.25
N PHE A 110 -8.81 38.53 -8.20
CA PHE A 110 -9.98 37.69 -7.95
C PHE A 110 -9.70 36.60 -6.90
N ALA A 111 -8.52 35.98 -6.93
CA ALA A 111 -8.11 35.00 -5.93
C ALA A 111 -7.95 35.62 -4.53
N GLU A 112 -7.39 36.82 -4.42
CA GLU A 112 -7.28 37.56 -3.16
C GLU A 112 -8.67 37.97 -2.62
N GLU A 113 -9.58 38.37 -3.50
CA GLU A 113 -10.92 38.82 -3.14
C GLU A 113 -11.88 37.68 -2.76
N THR A 114 -11.61 36.45 -3.19
CA THR A 114 -12.40 35.24 -2.91
C THR A 114 -11.69 34.38 -1.87
N TRP A 115 -10.90 33.39 -2.29
CA TRP A 115 -10.16 32.47 -1.42
C TRP A 115 -9.30 33.21 -0.38
N GLY A 116 -8.61 34.27 -0.79
CA GLY A 116 -7.73 35.05 0.08
C GLY A 116 -8.43 35.64 1.30
N LYS A 117 -9.70 36.04 1.18
CA LYS A 117 -10.51 36.56 2.30
C LYS A 117 -10.99 35.47 3.25
N HIS A 118 -11.22 34.25 2.74
CA HIS A 118 -11.85 33.18 3.51
C HIS A 118 -10.86 32.20 4.13
N LYS A 119 -9.68 31.99 3.52
CA LYS A 119 -8.73 30.94 3.89
C LYS A 119 -8.37 30.88 5.38
N ASP A 120 -8.20 32.03 6.03
CA ASP A 120 -7.74 32.09 7.42
C ASP A 120 -8.90 31.84 8.40
N ALA A 121 -10.09 32.35 8.09
CA ALA A 121 -11.30 32.10 8.86
C ALA A 121 -11.78 30.65 8.72
N GLU A 122 -11.75 30.11 7.50
CA GLU A 122 -12.05 28.71 7.21
C GLU A 122 -11.09 27.77 7.94
N LYS A 123 -9.78 28.08 7.92
CA LYS A 123 -8.79 27.30 8.66
C LYS A 123 -9.07 27.32 10.17
N ALA A 124 -9.37 28.48 10.73
CA ALA A 124 -9.66 28.58 12.16
C ALA A 124 -10.91 27.77 12.55
N ALA A 125 -11.99 27.87 11.76
CA ALA A 125 -13.21 27.11 11.99
C ALA A 125 -12.98 25.60 11.84
N PHE A 126 -12.16 25.19 10.88
CA PHE A 126 -11.79 23.78 10.69
C PHE A 126 -10.98 23.24 11.87
N ASP A 127 -9.94 23.97 12.31
CA ASP A 127 -9.09 23.55 13.43
C ASP A 127 -9.92 23.43 14.74
N GLU A 128 -10.90 24.33 14.96
CA GLU A 128 -11.83 24.25 16.08
C GLU A 128 -12.78 23.05 15.99
N ALA A 129 -13.39 22.82 14.82
CA ALA A 129 -14.30 21.70 14.60
C ALA A 129 -13.59 20.34 14.73
N GLU A 130 -12.37 20.22 14.20
CA GLU A 130 -11.57 19.00 14.30
C GLU A 130 -11.15 18.71 15.73
N LYS A 131 -10.73 19.76 16.49
CA LYS A 131 -10.43 19.61 17.91
C LYS A 131 -11.65 19.10 18.68
N LYS A 132 -12.83 19.67 18.42
CA LYS A 132 -14.08 19.21 19.04
C LYS A 132 -14.41 17.77 18.69
N ARG A 133 -14.25 17.37 17.42
CA ARG A 133 -14.47 15.98 16.97
C ARG A 133 -13.54 15.00 17.71
N LEU A 134 -12.26 15.34 17.83
CA LEU A 134 -11.29 14.52 18.54
C LEU A 134 -11.59 14.41 20.04
N GLU A 135 -12.06 15.49 20.67
CA GLU A 135 -12.49 15.47 22.06
C GLU A 135 -13.73 14.57 22.26
N GLU A 136 -14.73 14.67 21.38
CA GLU A 136 -15.93 13.82 21.38
C GLU A 136 -15.60 12.34 21.13
N GLU A 137 -14.78 12.03 20.12
CA GLU A 137 -14.32 10.65 19.84
C GLU A 137 -13.55 10.08 21.05
N SER A 138 -12.69 10.86 21.69
CA SER A 138 -11.96 10.42 22.88
C SER A 138 -12.84 10.23 24.12
N ALA A 139 -13.93 10.99 24.22
CA ALA A 139 -14.92 10.86 25.29
C ALA A 139 -15.77 9.59 25.09
N ASN A 140 -16.21 9.34 23.85
CA ASN A 140 -17.01 8.15 23.52
C ASN A 140 -16.20 6.85 23.66
N ALA A 141 -14.92 6.87 23.28
CA ALA A 141 -14.02 5.73 23.50
C ALA A 141 -13.82 5.40 24.98
N LYS A 142 -13.86 6.41 25.87
CA LYS A 142 -13.74 6.21 27.33
C LYS A 142 -15.02 5.74 27.99
N THR A 143 -16.18 5.99 27.38
CA THR A 143 -17.46 5.45 27.87
C THR A 143 -17.66 4.00 27.44
N GLU A 144 -17.27 3.63 26.21
CA GLU A 144 -17.36 2.24 25.72
C GLU A 144 -16.45 1.27 26.51
N ASP A 145 -15.30 1.71 27.02
CA ASP A 145 -14.39 0.90 27.85
C ASP A 145 -14.87 0.73 29.32
N ASN A 146 -15.91 1.46 29.73
CA ASN A 146 -16.40 1.50 31.12
C ASN A 146 -17.74 0.77 31.32
N ASP A 147 -18.40 0.38 30.23
CA ASP A 147 -19.68 -0.35 30.25
C ASP A 147 -19.51 -1.88 30.32
N ASP A 148 -18.29 -2.42 30.22
CA ASP A 148 -18.01 -3.88 30.30
C ASP A 148 -17.79 -4.38 31.76
N ALA A 149 -18.13 -3.56 32.77
CA ALA A 149 -17.92 -3.87 34.19
C ALA A 149 -19.16 -3.70 35.08
N ALA A 150 -20.37 -3.73 34.51
CA ALA A 150 -21.60 -3.59 35.31
C ALA A 150 -22.81 -4.34 34.74
N ASP A 151 -22.76 -5.68 34.61
CA ASP A 151 -23.99 -6.49 34.71
C ASP A 151 -23.72 -7.97 35.08
N GLU A 152 -23.39 -8.23 36.34
CA GLU A 152 -23.69 -9.52 36.98
C GLU A 152 -24.45 -9.23 38.29
N ASP A 153 -25.75 -8.92 38.21
CA ASP A 153 -26.71 -9.52 39.15
C ASP A 153 -28.19 -9.34 38.74
N GLU A 154 -28.94 -10.39 39.03
CA GLU A 154 -30.41 -10.46 39.14
C GLU A 154 -31.29 -10.76 37.90
N GLY A 155 -31.85 -11.97 37.91
CA GLY A 155 -33.31 -12.09 37.81
C GLY A 155 -33.89 -12.86 36.63
N LYS A 156 -33.84 -14.21 36.70
CA LYS A 156 -34.73 -15.10 35.93
C LYS A 156 -36.21 -14.69 36.09
N ALA A 157 -36.90 -14.43 34.99
CA ALA A 157 -38.33 -14.72 34.85
C ALA A 157 -38.70 -15.01 33.39
N ALA A 158 -39.12 -16.25 33.16
CA ALA A 158 -39.62 -16.77 31.90
C ALA A 158 -41.01 -16.20 31.55
N GLY A 159 -41.32 -16.10 30.25
CA GLY A 159 -42.69 -15.83 29.79
C GLY A 159 -42.78 -15.65 28.29
N ALA A 160 -43.14 -16.72 27.59
CA ALA A 160 -43.23 -16.91 26.15
C ALA A 160 -43.97 -15.81 25.36
N SER A 161 -43.45 -15.55 24.16
CA SER A 161 -44.19 -15.13 22.98
C SER A 161 -45.24 -16.17 22.58
N ASP A 162 -46.39 -15.73 22.09
CA ASP A 162 -46.92 -16.27 20.83
C ASP A 162 -47.92 -15.31 20.21
N GLU A 163 -47.60 -14.89 18.98
CA GLU A 163 -48.52 -14.33 18.01
C GLU A 163 -49.58 -15.38 17.63
N GLU A 164 -50.83 -14.98 17.49
CA GLU A 164 -51.65 -15.57 16.43
C GLU A 164 -52.61 -14.52 15.84
N ASN A 165 -52.21 -14.06 14.66
CA ASN A 165 -53.06 -13.43 13.66
C ASN A 165 -53.93 -14.51 12.99
N LYS A 166 -55.23 -14.26 12.82
CA LYS A 166 -56.10 -14.87 11.79
C LYS A 166 -57.46 -14.17 11.74
N ASP A 167 -57.63 -13.38 10.68
CA ASP A 167 -58.80 -13.32 9.79
C ASP A 167 -60.21 -13.44 10.39
N ALA A 168 -60.93 -12.31 10.40
CA ALA A 168 -62.33 -12.17 9.95
C ALA A 168 -62.71 -10.69 9.79
#